data_AF-A0A853IMK2-F1
#
_entry.id   AF-A0A853IMK2-F1
#
_cell.length_a   1.000
_cell.length_b   1.000
_cell.length_c   1.000
_cell.angle_alpha   90.00
_cell.angle_beta   90.00
_cell.angle_gamma   90.00
#
_symmetry.space_group_name_H-M   'P 1'
#
loop_
_entity.id
_entity.type
_entity.pdbx_description
1 polymer ?
#
loop_
_entity_poly.entity_id
_entity_poly.type
_entity_poly.pdbx_seq_one_letter_code
_entity_poly.pdbx_strand_id
1 'polypeptide(L)' 'MSTIDGKMRRELEDMGFSISEDGKHFKLVFQGDDRYTYTLPKSGSDWRGGLNAASDIARLLF' A
#
# COMPACT_ATOMS: atom_id res chain seq x y z
N MET A 1 -13.43 7.36 -5.83
CA MET A 1 -12.85 7.52 -4.49
C MET A 1 -11.54 6.75 -4.48
N SER A 2 -10.40 7.43 -4.54
CA SER A 2 -9.08 6.79 -4.45
C SER A 2 -8.82 6.38 -3.00
N THR A 3 -8.44 5.13 -2.74
CA THR A 3 -8.35 4.58 -1.37
C THR A 3 -7.18 5.13 -0.53
N ILE A 4 -6.20 5.78 -1.15
CA ILE A 4 -5.08 6.41 -0.44
C ILE A 4 -5.32 7.92 -0.37
N ASP A 5 -5.59 8.41 0.83
CA ASP A 5 -5.62 9.84 1.14
C ASP A 5 -4.21 10.35 1.53
N GLY A 6 -4.00 11.67 1.46
CA GLY A 6 -2.72 12.31 1.74
C GLY A 6 -2.12 11.96 3.10
N LYS A 7 -2.95 11.80 4.14
CA LYS A 7 -2.47 11.36 5.46
C LYS A 7 -1.87 9.95 5.40
N MET A 8 -2.59 9.00 4.81
CA MET A 8 -2.15 7.61 4.75
C MET A 8 -0.90 7.45 3.88
N ARG A 9 -0.81 8.22 2.79
CA ARG A 9 0.41 8.29 1.97
C ARG A 9 1.61 8.70 2.81
N ARG A 10 1.46 9.76 3.60
CA ARG A 10 2.56 10.26 4.44
C ARG A 10 3.01 9.23 5.47
N GLU A 11 2.08 8.53 6.11
CA GLU A 11 2.43 7.51 7.10
C GLU A 11 3.13 6.30 6.46
N LEU A 12 2.69 5.86 5.28
CA LEU A 12 3.37 4.80 4.53
C LEU A 12 4.79 5.23 4.11
N GLU A 13 4.95 6.45 3.60
CA GLU A 13 6.26 7.01 3.26
C GLU A 13 7.20 7.10 4.47
N ASP A 14 6.67 7.49 5.64
CA ASP A 14 7.43 7.56 6.91
C ASP A 14 7.87 6.17 7.40
N MET A 15 7.07 5.13 7.16
CA MET A 15 7.43 3.73 7.42
C MET A 15 8.48 3.20 6.42
N GLY A 16 8.81 3.93 5.36
CA GLY A 16 9.79 3.53 4.35
C GLY A 16 9.19 2.89 3.09
N PHE A 17 7.89 3.04 2.84
CA PHE A 17 7.27 2.63 1.59
C PHE A 17 7.41 3.71 0.52
N SER A 18 7.82 3.30 -0.67
CA SER A 18 7.68 4.09 -1.90
C SER A 18 6.37 3.75 -2.59
N ILE A 19 5.55 4.75 -2.87
CA ILE A 19 4.25 4.58 -3.54
C ILE A 19 4.33 5.06 -4.98
N SER A 20 4.01 4.20 -5.94
CA SER A 20 3.85 4.57 -7.34
C SER A 20 2.46 4.18 -7.87
N GLU A 21 1.98 4.92 -8.85
CA GLU A 21 0.67 4.69 -9.45
C GLU A 21 0.81 3.85 -10.72
N ASP A 22 0.18 2.69 -10.75
CA ASP A 22 0.10 1.80 -11.91
C ASP A 22 -1.36 1.61 -12.33
N GLY A 23 -1.85 2.51 -13.19
CA GLY A 23 -3.22 2.49 -13.68
C GLY A 23 -4.27 2.53 -12.55
N LYS A 24 -4.93 1.39 -12.33
CA LYS A 24 -5.99 1.20 -11.30
C LYS A 24 -5.44 0.77 -9.93
N HIS A 25 -4.13 0.60 -9.79
CA HIS A 25 -3.49 0.16 -8.55
C HIS A 25 -2.39 1.13 -8.11
N PHE A 26 -2.05 1.07 -6.84
CA PHE A 26 -0.83 1.63 -6.27
C PHE A 26 0.15 0.48 -6.06
N LYS A 27 1.40 0.65 -6.47
CA LYS A 27 2.52 -0.21 -6.12
C LYS A 27 3.20 0.40 -4.88
N LEU A 28 3.34 -0.41 -3.83
CA LEU A 28 4.07 -0.08 -2.61
C LEU A 28 5.36 -0.90 -2.59
N VAL A 29 6.51 -0.26 -2.43
CA VAL A 29 7.83 -0.93 -2.31
C VAL A 29 8.46 -0.55 -0.99
N PHE A 30 8.77 -1.53 -0.13
CA PHE A 30 9.40 -1.28 1.15
C PHE A 30 10.92 -1.14 1.01
N GLN A 31 11.50 -0.06 1.54
CA GLN A 31 12.95 0.19 1.59
C GLN A 31 13.67 0.09 0.23
N GLY A 32 12.95 0.29 -0.87
CA GLY A 32 13.49 0.17 -2.23
C GLY A 32 13.85 -1.25 -2.66
N ASP A 33 13.45 -2.27 -1.90
CA ASP A 33 13.70 -3.67 -2.21
C ASP A 33 12.46 -4.27 -2.88
N ASP A 34 12.57 -4.59 -4.18
CA ASP A 34 11.44 -5.05 -5.00
C ASP A 34 10.89 -6.42 -4.53
N ARG A 35 11.63 -7.18 -3.70
CA ARG A 35 11.12 -8.39 -3.03
C ARG A 35 9.96 -8.08 -2.09
N TYR A 36 9.95 -6.87 -1.53
CA TYR A 36 8.92 -6.38 -0.62
C TYR A 36 7.99 -5.42 -1.34
N THR A 37 7.33 -5.92 -2.38
CA THR A 37 6.35 -5.20 -3.19
C THR A 37 4.92 -5.63 -2.86
N TYR A 38 4.01 -4.67 -2.70
CA TYR A 38 2.57 -4.91 -2.57
C TYR A 38 1.74 -4.06 -3.55
N THR A 39 0.70 -4.65 -4.13
CA THR A 39 -0.20 -3.98 -5.08
C THR A 39 -1.55 -3.70 -4.42
N LEU A 40 -1.86 -2.43 -4.20
CA LEU A 40 -3.10 -1.97 -3.59
C LEU A 40 -4.08 -1.43 -4.64
N PRO A 41 -5.34 -1.90 -4.73
CA PRO A 41 -6.32 -1.32 -5.63
C PRO A 41 -6.70 0.12 -5.23
N LYS A 42 -6.81 1.02 -6.22
CA LYS A 42 -7.29 2.40 -6.03
C LYS A 42 -8.78 2.48 -5.69
N SER A 43 -9.53 1.43 -6.01
CA SER A 43 -10.94 1.31 -5.62
C SER A 43 -11.05 0.76 -4.20
N GLY A 44 -11.59 1.56 -3.28
CA GLY A 44 -11.84 1.12 -1.91
C GLY A 44 -12.87 0.01 -1.86
N SER A 45 -12.41 -1.22 -1.57
CA SER A 45 -13.29 -2.35 -1.29
C SER A 45 -13.51 -2.46 0.21
N ASP A 46 -14.40 -1.63 0.75
CA ASP A 46 -14.90 -1.68 2.13
C ASP A 46 -13.80 -1.63 3.24
N TRP A 47 -14.18 -1.44 4.49
CA TRP A 47 -13.22 -1.41 5.62
C TRP A 47 -12.39 -2.71 5.75
N ARG A 48 -12.96 -3.84 5.31
CA ARG A 48 -12.29 -5.15 5.32
C ARG A 48 -11.15 -5.24 4.29
N GLY A 49 -11.27 -4.58 3.14
CA GLY A 49 -10.22 -4.58 2.11
C GLY A 49 -8.95 -3.90 2.59
N GLY A 50 -9.08 -2.80 3.35
CA GLY A 50 -7.94 -2.12 3.97
C GLY A 50 -7.24 -2.98 5.04
N LEU A 51 -8.02 -3.66 5.88
CA LEU A 51 -7.47 -4.57 6.91
C LEU A 51 -6.75 -5.77 6.30
N ASN A 52 -7.28 -6.35 5.22
CA ASN A 52 -6.62 -7.43 4.50
C ASN A 52 -5.29 -6.96 3.89
N ALA A 53 -5.26 -5.76 3.31
CA ALA A 53 -4.03 -5.20 2.75
C ALA A 53 -2.95 -4.98 3.82
N ALA A 54 -3.32 -4.43 4.99
CA ALA A 54 -2.39 -4.27 6.10
C ALA A 54 -1.83 -5.62 6.59
N SER A 55 -2.69 -6.64 6.68
CA SER A 55 -2.27 -7.99 7.09
C SER A 55 -1.33 -8.64 6.06
N ASP A 56 -1.58 -8.43 4.76
CA ASP A 56 -0.73 -8.98 3.70
C ASP A 56 0.64 -8.31 3.67
N ILE A 57 0.68 -6.98 3.82
CA ILE A 57 1.92 -6.22 3.97
C ILE A 57 2.71 -6.70 5.20
N ALA A 58 2.05 -6.93 6.34
CA ALA A 58 2.74 -7.45 7.52
C ALA A 58 3.37 -8.83 7.27
N ARG A 59 2.68 -9.75 6.57
CA ARG A 59 3.23 -11.06 6.19
C ARG A 59 4.38 -10.98 5.20
N LEU A 60 4.44 -9.92 4.41
CA LEU A 60 5.53 -9.69 3.47
C LEU A 60 6.80 -9.29 4.22
N LEU A 61 6.67 -8.55 5.33
CA LEU A 61 7.77 -7.97 6.08
C LEU A 61 8.33 -8.87 7.21
N PHE A 62 7.52 -9.79 7.75
CA PHE A 62 7.84 -10.66 8.89
C PHE A 62 7.65 -12.14 8.54
#